data_AF-A0A562I4A1-F1
#
_entry.id   AF-A0A562I4A1-F1
#
_cell.length_a   1.000
_cell.length_b   1.000
_cell.length_c   1.000
_cell.angle_alpha   90.00
_cell.angle_beta   90.00
_cell.angle_gamma   90.00
#
_symmetry.space_group_name_H-M   'P 1'
#
loop_
_entity.id
_entity.type
_entity.pdbx_description
1 polymer ?
#
loop_
_entity_poly.entity_id
_entity_poly.type
_entity_poly.pdbx_seq_one_letter_code
_entity_poly.pdbx_strand_id
1 'polypeptide(L)'
;MGHAASPGDGFFDEWAARLRQSAERPVVGILLRGSHARRGATEHSDVDLDVLVDDASGAGPANGGPHPVPYAARRAYLAESGGRLTHVSVAVRDVRSWLAHLGEPADWAFGLPVTAPARLLWADPRWRPRLDLPVLCQPADEPRLEELIATLGKVAGARARDDHLGVRLAAADLARLCPSVLRLANPSVRVVSRRYAFAAALDLSVAPSGYRDDMLLCLGARPGSTGQLWAAAARLVTGTVPLVRPYADEIAAVAGLDLADALLDGRLDRYLAQLTNPVPPPRPPRSPEPGQPRWDSSPVPAPRAGQWVTVPVPHAPVTGAHAEQTPPAAGGAARPSALDPAIAARLRRTPDGLVAAVVRQHDTGEVLMVAWMDDEALHRTLTTGRATYWSRSRGEYWVKGATSGHHQYVRSVALDCDGDALLVSVDQVGAACHTGHRTCFFTELPVTVTGEPA
;
A
#
# COMPACT_ATOMS: atom_id res chain seq x y z
N MET A 1 -26.27 15.49 -24.63
CA MET A 1 -25.98 14.04 -24.52
C MET A 1 -27.20 13.41 -23.88
N GLY A 2 -27.92 12.57 -24.61
CA GLY A 2 -29.15 11.95 -24.10
C GLY A 2 -28.84 11.03 -22.93
N HIS A 3 -29.62 11.13 -21.85
CA HIS A 3 -29.59 10.13 -20.79
C HIS A 3 -30.00 8.80 -21.42
N ALA A 4 -29.07 7.85 -21.54
CA ALA A 4 -29.43 6.48 -21.87
C ALA A 4 -30.36 5.98 -20.76
N ALA A 5 -31.44 5.29 -21.13
CA ALA A 5 -32.27 4.61 -20.16
C ALA A 5 -31.36 3.70 -19.32
N SER A 6 -31.29 3.95 -18.01
CA SER A 6 -30.73 2.95 -17.11
C SER A 6 -31.46 1.64 -17.37
N PRO A 7 -30.80 0.48 -17.18
CA PRO A 7 -31.54 -0.77 -17.05
C PRO A 7 -32.70 -0.51 -16.09
N GLY A 8 -33.94 -0.75 -16.53
CA GLY A 8 -35.13 -0.37 -15.77
C GLY A 8 -35.12 -1.00 -14.37
N ASP A 9 -35.92 -0.50 -13.43
CA ASP A 9 -35.90 -1.03 -12.05
C ASP A 9 -36.06 -2.57 -11.99
N GLY A 10 -36.84 -3.15 -12.93
CA GLY A 10 -36.96 -4.60 -13.09
C GLY A 10 -35.65 -5.35 -13.39
N PHE A 11 -34.67 -4.73 -14.07
CA PHE A 11 -33.36 -5.33 -14.29
C PHE A 11 -32.63 -5.59 -12.99
N PHE A 12 -32.63 -4.61 -12.07
CA PHE A 12 -31.92 -4.76 -10.81
C PHE A 12 -32.60 -5.75 -9.87
N ASP A 13 -33.94 -5.79 -9.88
CA ASP A 13 -34.72 -6.78 -9.13
C ASP A 13 -34.48 -8.20 -9.66
N GLU A 14 -34.47 -8.38 -10.99
CA GLU A 14 -34.15 -9.66 -11.63
C GLU A 14 -32.72 -10.11 -11.28
N TRP A 15 -31.74 -9.21 -11.36
CA TRP A 15 -30.36 -9.53 -10.99
C TRP A 15 -30.21 -9.84 -9.51
N ALA A 16 -30.88 -9.11 -8.62
CA ALA A 16 -30.86 -9.43 -7.19
C ALA A 16 -31.46 -10.82 -6.92
N ALA A 17 -32.57 -11.17 -7.57
CA ALA A 17 -33.17 -12.51 -7.47
C ALA A 17 -32.24 -13.59 -8.03
N ARG A 18 -31.67 -13.39 -9.21
CA ARG A 18 -30.74 -14.32 -9.87
C ARG A 18 -29.50 -14.57 -9.01
N LEU A 19 -28.90 -13.52 -8.45
CA LEU A 19 -27.70 -13.65 -7.61
C LEU A 19 -27.99 -14.39 -6.31
N ARG A 20 -29.17 -14.23 -5.73
CA ARG A 20 -29.59 -15.02 -4.55
C ARG A 20 -29.77 -16.49 -4.87
N GLN A 21 -30.38 -16.81 -6.02
CA GLN A 21 -30.63 -18.20 -6.42
C GLN A 21 -29.36 -18.95 -6.83
N SER A 22 -28.38 -18.24 -7.38
CA SER A 22 -27.12 -18.83 -7.89
C SER A 22 -25.94 -18.72 -6.91
N ALA A 23 -26.16 -18.16 -5.72
CA ALA A 23 -25.12 -18.04 -4.72
C ALA A 23 -24.84 -19.40 -4.05
N GLU A 24 -23.56 -19.75 -3.99
CA GLU A 24 -23.07 -20.96 -3.31
C GLU A 24 -23.11 -20.82 -1.78
N ARG A 25 -23.31 -19.59 -1.27
CA ARG A 25 -23.32 -19.26 0.16
C ARG A 25 -24.55 -18.44 0.51
N PRO A 26 -25.01 -18.46 1.78
CA PRO A 26 -26.16 -17.65 2.20
C PRO A 26 -25.90 -16.16 1.96
N VAL A 27 -26.64 -15.59 1.01
CA VAL A 27 -26.60 -14.15 0.74
C VAL A 27 -27.36 -13.43 1.84
N VAL A 28 -26.75 -12.40 2.42
CA VAL A 28 -27.36 -11.55 3.45
C VAL A 28 -27.63 -10.13 2.97
N GLY A 29 -26.99 -9.70 1.89
CA GLY A 29 -27.27 -8.41 1.25
C GLY A 29 -26.76 -8.31 -0.17
N ILE A 30 -27.40 -7.46 -0.96
CA ILE A 30 -26.96 -7.10 -2.31
C ILE A 30 -27.05 -5.59 -2.44
N LEU A 31 -25.92 -4.94 -2.71
CA LEU A 31 -25.81 -3.50 -2.88
C LEU A 31 -25.38 -3.15 -4.29
N LEU A 32 -26.05 -2.16 -4.87
CA LEU A 32 -25.61 -1.49 -6.09
C LEU A 32 -24.63 -0.36 -5.74
N ARG A 33 -23.52 -0.32 -6.47
CA ARG A 33 -22.45 0.67 -6.35
C ARG A 33 -22.32 1.49 -7.64
N GLY A 34 -21.25 2.28 -7.72
CA GLY A 34 -20.84 2.90 -8.98
C GLY A 34 -21.79 3.99 -9.49
N SER A 35 -21.78 4.21 -10.79
CA SER A 35 -22.53 5.28 -11.45
C SER A 35 -24.04 5.06 -11.39
N HIS A 36 -24.50 3.81 -11.43
CA HIS A 36 -25.93 3.47 -11.32
C HIS A 36 -26.49 3.79 -9.93
N ALA A 37 -25.76 3.47 -8.85
CA ALA A 37 -26.18 3.86 -7.49
C ALA A 37 -26.31 5.38 -7.33
N ARG A 38 -25.44 6.14 -8.00
CA ARG A 38 -25.45 7.61 -8.02
C ARG A 38 -26.44 8.22 -9.02
N ARG A 39 -27.17 7.41 -9.80
CA ARG A 39 -28.03 7.86 -10.92
C ARG A 39 -27.30 8.71 -11.97
N GLY A 40 -26.00 8.47 -12.14
CA GLY A 40 -25.12 9.15 -13.09
C GLY A 40 -24.55 8.22 -14.17
N ALA A 41 -25.21 7.07 -14.41
CA ALA A 41 -24.77 6.11 -15.40
C ALA A 41 -24.95 6.62 -16.83
N THR A 42 -24.06 6.20 -17.71
CA THR A 42 -24.05 6.49 -19.14
C THR A 42 -24.23 5.20 -19.94
N GLU A 43 -24.24 5.31 -21.28
CA GLU A 43 -24.33 4.15 -22.16
C GLU A 43 -23.13 3.19 -22.10
N HIS A 44 -22.03 3.61 -21.46
CA HIS A 44 -20.83 2.79 -21.28
C HIS A 44 -20.58 2.43 -19.81
N SER A 45 -21.51 2.77 -18.92
CA SER A 45 -21.40 2.37 -17.52
C SER A 45 -21.63 0.88 -17.36
N ASP A 46 -20.79 0.25 -16.55
CA ASP A 46 -21.01 -1.06 -16.00
C ASP A 46 -21.90 -0.99 -14.75
N VAL A 47 -22.52 -2.13 -14.44
CA VAL A 47 -23.31 -2.32 -13.23
C VAL A 47 -22.43 -3.00 -12.18
N ASP A 48 -22.09 -2.28 -11.12
CA ASP A 48 -21.30 -2.78 -9.99
C ASP A 48 -22.20 -3.26 -8.85
N LEU A 49 -22.12 -4.55 -8.51
CA LEU A 49 -22.88 -5.17 -7.42
C LEU A 49 -21.94 -5.75 -6.35
N ASP A 50 -22.15 -5.38 -5.10
CA ASP A 50 -21.59 -6.07 -3.94
C ASP A 50 -22.62 -7.11 -3.46
N VAL A 51 -22.25 -8.39 -3.46
CA VAL A 51 -23.05 -9.48 -2.88
C VAL A 51 -22.41 -9.87 -1.55
N LEU A 52 -23.10 -9.58 -0.47
CA LEU A 52 -22.65 -9.87 0.89
C LEU A 52 -23.17 -11.23 1.31
N VAL A 53 -22.28 -12.10 1.74
CA VAL A 53 -22.60 -13.42 2.27
C VAL A 53 -22.24 -13.49 3.75
N ASP A 54 -22.99 -14.27 4.50
CA ASP A 54 -22.68 -14.57 5.91
C ASP A 54 -22.10 -15.98 5.99
N ASP A 55 -20.78 -16.04 6.16
CA ASP A 55 -20.04 -17.29 6.23
C ASP A 55 -20.08 -17.94 7.62
N ALA A 56 -21.00 -17.51 8.49
CA ALA A 56 -21.25 -18.13 9.80
C ALA A 56 -21.73 -19.60 9.70
N SER A 57 -21.99 -20.12 8.50
CA SER A 57 -22.36 -21.52 8.23
C SER A 57 -21.20 -22.33 7.62
N GLY A 58 -20.01 -22.21 8.21
CA GLY A 58 -19.05 -23.31 8.24
C GLY A 58 -19.06 -23.89 9.63
N ALA A 59 -19.34 -25.20 9.76
CA ALA A 59 -18.88 -25.94 10.93
C ALA A 59 -17.41 -25.58 11.14
N GLY A 60 -17.10 -24.81 12.20
CA GLY A 60 -15.73 -24.78 12.68
C GLY A 60 -15.33 -26.24 12.98
N PRO A 61 -14.07 -26.64 12.76
CA PRO A 61 -13.65 -27.91 13.33
C PRO A 61 -14.06 -27.90 14.80
N ALA A 62 -14.61 -28.99 15.30
CA ALA A 62 -14.97 -29.15 16.72
C ALA A 62 -13.77 -28.89 17.68
N ASN A 63 -12.58 -28.66 17.11
CA ASN A 63 -11.33 -28.32 17.76
C ASN A 63 -10.79 -26.98 17.22
N GLY A 64 -11.30 -25.84 17.71
CA GLY A 64 -10.59 -24.55 17.89
C GLY A 64 -9.61 -24.01 16.82
N GLY A 65 -9.70 -24.41 15.55
CA GLY A 65 -8.82 -23.95 14.47
C GLY A 65 -9.10 -22.51 14.03
N PRO A 66 -8.18 -21.87 13.27
CA PRO A 66 -8.35 -20.49 12.83
C PRO A 66 -9.65 -20.30 12.04
N HIS A 67 -10.33 -19.16 12.25
CA HIS A 67 -11.53 -18.80 11.51
C HIS A 67 -11.27 -18.84 10.00
N PRO A 68 -12.21 -19.34 9.18
CA PRO A 68 -12.01 -19.47 7.74
C PRO A 68 -11.64 -18.12 7.10
N VAL A 69 -10.70 -18.15 6.15
CA VAL A 69 -10.34 -16.98 5.32
C VAL A 69 -11.62 -16.38 4.77
N PRO A 70 -11.87 -15.07 4.91
CA PRO A 70 -13.13 -14.52 4.51
C PRO A 70 -13.35 -14.70 3.02
N TYR A 71 -14.48 -15.27 2.66
CA TYR A 71 -14.79 -15.58 1.28
C TYR A 71 -14.82 -14.29 0.43
N ALA A 72 -14.05 -14.29 -0.65
CA ALA A 72 -14.07 -13.23 -1.66
C ALA A 72 -14.02 -13.85 -3.06
N ALA A 73 -14.95 -13.44 -3.91
CA ALA A 73 -14.98 -13.84 -5.32
C ALA A 73 -15.38 -12.65 -6.20
N ARG A 74 -14.84 -12.60 -7.42
CA ARG A 74 -15.28 -11.65 -8.43
C ARG A 74 -15.83 -12.41 -9.63
N ARG A 75 -17.01 -12.00 -10.10
CA ARG A 75 -17.66 -12.53 -11.29
C ARG A 75 -18.00 -11.38 -12.22
N ALA A 76 -17.91 -11.63 -13.51
CA ALA A 76 -18.27 -10.66 -14.54
C ALA A 76 -19.27 -11.32 -15.48
N TYR A 77 -20.26 -10.53 -15.93
CA TYR A 77 -21.29 -10.97 -16.86
C TYR A 77 -21.48 -9.93 -17.94
N LEU A 78 -21.92 -10.38 -19.11
CA LEU A 78 -22.49 -9.53 -20.15
C LEU A 78 -24.00 -9.83 -20.19
N ALA A 79 -24.79 -8.86 -19.74
CA ALA A 79 -26.24 -8.97 -19.70
C ALA A 79 -26.84 -8.29 -20.93
N GLU A 80 -27.69 -9.01 -21.66
CA GLU A 80 -28.48 -8.41 -22.74
C GLU A 80 -29.83 -7.97 -22.19
N SER A 81 -30.18 -6.70 -22.40
CA SER A 81 -31.49 -6.15 -22.03
C SER A 81 -31.89 -5.10 -23.06
N GLY A 82 -33.05 -5.28 -23.69
CA GLY A 82 -33.54 -4.36 -24.72
C GLY A 82 -32.60 -4.23 -25.93
N GLY A 83 -31.95 -5.32 -26.33
CA GLY A 83 -31.02 -5.36 -27.47
C GLY A 83 -29.64 -4.72 -27.23
N ARG A 84 -29.31 -4.39 -25.96
CA ARG A 84 -28.01 -3.83 -25.57
C ARG A 84 -27.31 -4.73 -24.56
N LEU A 85 -26.01 -4.94 -24.79
CA LEU A 85 -25.12 -5.61 -23.84
C LEU A 85 -24.65 -4.62 -22.76
N THR A 86 -24.71 -5.05 -21.51
CA THR A 86 -24.26 -4.31 -20.33
C THR A 86 -23.30 -5.19 -19.55
N HIS A 87 -22.13 -4.65 -19.19
CA HIS A 87 -21.20 -5.33 -18.29
C HIS A 87 -21.75 -5.27 -16.86
N VAL A 88 -21.84 -6.43 -16.19
CA VAL A 88 -22.25 -6.54 -14.78
C VAL A 88 -21.09 -7.15 -14.01
N SER A 89 -20.50 -6.36 -13.12
CA SER A 89 -19.42 -6.74 -12.22
C SER A 89 -20.00 -7.08 -10.86
N VAL A 90 -19.72 -8.28 -10.37
CA VAL A 90 -20.25 -8.79 -9.09
C VAL A 90 -19.09 -9.15 -8.18
N ALA A 91 -18.94 -8.39 -7.09
CA ALA A 91 -18.00 -8.68 -6.02
C ALA A 91 -18.74 -9.38 -4.86
N VAL A 92 -18.49 -10.68 -4.70
CA VAL A 92 -19.01 -11.45 -3.56
C VAL A 92 -18.02 -11.35 -2.41
N ARG A 93 -18.48 -10.97 -1.21
CA ARG A 93 -17.63 -10.80 -0.03
C ARG A 93 -18.33 -11.28 1.23
N ASP A 94 -17.56 -11.82 2.16
CA ASP A 94 -17.98 -11.96 3.55
C ASP A 94 -18.40 -10.58 4.11
N VAL A 95 -19.57 -10.53 4.77
CA VAL A 95 -20.17 -9.28 5.26
C VAL A 95 -19.29 -8.57 6.29
N ARG A 96 -18.55 -9.30 7.14
CA ARG A 96 -17.70 -8.71 8.17
C ARG A 96 -16.46 -8.09 7.56
N SER A 97 -15.88 -8.75 6.57
CA SER A 97 -14.70 -8.27 5.84
C SER A 97 -15.03 -7.09 4.94
N TRP A 98 -16.24 -7.06 4.37
CA TRP A 98 -16.74 -5.88 3.68
C TRP A 98 -16.90 -4.68 4.62
N LEU A 99 -17.45 -4.87 5.83
CA LEU A 99 -17.54 -3.82 6.84
C LEU A 99 -16.15 -3.34 7.28
N ALA A 100 -15.20 -4.25 7.49
CA ALA A 100 -13.81 -3.88 7.83
C ALA A 100 -13.17 -3.04 6.71
N HIS A 101 -13.36 -3.42 5.44
CA HIS A 101 -12.83 -2.66 4.31
C HIS A 101 -13.42 -1.24 4.18
N LEU A 102 -14.66 -1.01 4.63
CA LEU A 102 -15.20 0.35 4.71
C LEU A 102 -14.49 1.21 5.77
N GLY A 103 -13.84 0.58 6.75
CA GLY A 103 -12.97 1.25 7.71
C GLY A 103 -11.60 1.63 7.15
N GLU A 104 -11.26 1.20 5.93
CA GLU A 104 -9.97 1.48 5.30
C GLU A 104 -10.05 2.60 4.27
N PRO A 105 -9.00 3.43 4.10
CA PRO A 105 -8.94 4.45 3.07
C PRO A 105 -9.09 3.89 1.65
N ALA A 106 -9.66 4.70 0.75
CA ALA A 106 -9.81 4.32 -0.65
C ALA A 106 -8.55 4.66 -1.48
N ASP A 107 -7.97 3.64 -2.13
CA ASP A 107 -6.77 3.76 -2.98
C ASP A 107 -6.93 4.72 -4.17
N TRP A 108 -8.14 4.86 -4.70
CA TRP A 108 -8.47 5.72 -5.84
C TRP A 108 -8.72 7.17 -5.46
N ALA A 109 -8.76 7.50 -4.17
CA ALA A 109 -9.24 8.78 -3.66
C ALA A 109 -8.14 9.81 -3.36
N PHE A 110 -6.88 9.55 -3.75
CA PHE A 110 -5.74 10.45 -3.48
C PHE A 110 -5.56 10.76 -1.97
N GLY A 111 -5.96 9.82 -1.11
CA GLY A 111 -5.97 10.00 0.34
C GLY A 111 -7.11 10.86 0.89
N LEU A 112 -8.05 11.32 0.05
CA LEU A 112 -9.23 12.04 0.49
C LEU A 112 -10.32 11.09 1.01
N PRO A 113 -11.09 11.49 2.04
CA PRO A 113 -12.17 10.68 2.57
C PRO A 113 -13.34 10.53 1.58
N VAL A 114 -13.94 9.35 1.55
CA VAL A 114 -14.99 8.98 0.59
C VAL A 114 -16.37 9.00 1.24
N THR A 115 -17.37 9.51 0.52
CA THR A 115 -18.80 9.40 0.85
C THR A 115 -19.57 8.97 -0.41
N ALA A 116 -19.46 7.69 -0.76
CA ALA A 116 -20.03 7.18 -2.01
C ALA A 116 -21.46 6.67 -1.81
N PRO A 117 -22.46 7.16 -2.58
CA PRO A 117 -23.81 6.61 -2.54
C PRO A 117 -23.83 5.11 -2.85
N ALA A 118 -24.68 4.39 -2.12
CA ALA A 118 -24.98 2.98 -2.36
C ALA A 118 -26.49 2.78 -2.33
N ARG A 119 -26.97 1.80 -3.09
CA ARG A 119 -28.40 1.43 -3.10
C ARG A 119 -28.54 -0.02 -2.69
N LEU A 120 -29.20 -0.26 -1.56
CA LEU A 120 -29.55 -1.61 -1.15
C LEU A 120 -30.62 -2.16 -2.10
N LEU A 121 -30.30 -3.22 -2.84
CA LEU A 121 -31.27 -3.91 -3.71
C LEU A 121 -32.03 -4.98 -2.94
N TRP A 122 -31.35 -5.67 -2.02
CA TRP A 122 -31.95 -6.70 -1.19
C TRP A 122 -31.13 -6.93 0.08
N ALA A 123 -31.79 -7.30 1.18
CA ALA A 123 -31.15 -7.81 2.38
C ALA A 123 -32.01 -8.85 3.09
N ASP A 124 -31.36 -9.80 3.78
CA ASP A 124 -32.00 -10.62 4.81
C ASP A 124 -32.56 -9.70 5.90
N PRO A 125 -33.82 -9.90 6.37
CA PRO A 125 -34.43 -9.03 7.38
C PRO A 125 -33.60 -8.82 8.64
N ARG A 126 -32.79 -9.81 9.06
CA ARG A 126 -31.92 -9.72 10.24
C ARG A 126 -30.73 -8.80 10.01
N TRP A 127 -30.27 -8.69 8.77
CA TRP A 127 -29.12 -7.88 8.36
C TRP A 127 -29.50 -6.51 7.83
N ARG A 128 -30.74 -6.32 7.38
CA ARG A 128 -31.22 -5.07 6.80
C ARG A 128 -30.90 -3.82 7.64
N PRO A 129 -31.12 -3.78 8.97
CA PRO A 129 -30.78 -2.60 9.78
C PRO A 129 -29.30 -2.21 9.75
N ARG A 130 -28.39 -3.16 9.43
CA ARG A 130 -26.94 -2.94 9.32
C ARG A 130 -26.47 -2.65 7.90
N LEU A 131 -27.26 -3.01 6.90
CA LEU A 131 -26.89 -2.94 5.48
C LEU A 131 -27.63 -1.86 4.70
N ASP A 132 -28.71 -1.30 5.25
CA ASP A 132 -29.47 -0.20 4.65
C ASP A 132 -28.72 1.13 4.84
N LEU A 133 -27.55 1.21 4.21
CA LEU A 133 -26.62 2.34 4.26
C LEU A 133 -26.77 3.14 2.96
N PRO A 134 -27.38 4.34 2.98
CA PRO A 134 -27.56 5.14 1.77
C PRO A 134 -26.24 5.69 1.21
N VAL A 135 -25.22 5.78 2.06
CA VAL A 135 -23.87 6.22 1.73
C VAL A 135 -22.88 5.31 2.40
N LEU A 136 -21.82 4.96 1.68
CA LEU A 136 -20.69 4.21 2.17
C LEU A 136 -19.53 5.17 2.36
N CYS A 137 -19.08 5.25 3.60
CA CYS A 137 -17.99 6.12 4.03
C CYS A 137 -16.70 5.32 4.10
N GLN A 138 -15.60 5.90 3.62
CA GLN A 138 -14.25 5.42 3.91
C GLN A 138 -13.44 6.59 4.45
N PRO A 139 -12.57 6.35 5.44
CA PRO A 139 -11.77 7.42 6.04
C PRO A 139 -10.77 7.99 5.03
N ALA A 140 -10.22 9.14 5.41
CA ALA A 140 -9.06 9.67 4.72
C ALA A 140 -7.84 8.80 5.02
N ASP A 141 -6.90 8.78 4.10
CA ASP A 141 -5.60 8.17 4.33
C ASP A 141 -4.76 9.05 5.27
N GLU A 142 -3.75 8.49 5.91
CA GLU A 142 -2.82 9.23 6.77
C GLU A 142 -2.14 10.39 6.01
N PRO A 143 -1.76 11.51 6.66
CA PRO A 143 -1.04 12.58 6.01
C PRO A 143 0.40 12.15 5.69
N ARG A 144 0.64 11.71 4.45
CA ARG A 144 1.93 11.14 4.00
C ARG A 144 2.99 12.19 3.70
N LEU A 145 3.29 13.07 4.68
CA LEU A 145 4.28 14.14 4.52
C LEU A 145 5.70 13.60 4.31
N GLU A 146 6.10 12.56 5.05
CA GLU A 146 7.40 11.90 4.88
C GLU A 146 7.57 11.38 3.45
N GLU A 147 6.59 10.61 2.95
CA GLU A 147 6.63 10.05 1.61
C GLU A 147 6.66 11.13 0.53
N LEU A 148 5.94 12.25 0.75
CA LEU A 148 5.95 13.39 -0.16
C LEU A 148 7.36 14.00 -0.28
N ILE A 149 8.03 14.20 0.85
CA ILE A 149 9.40 14.75 0.92
C ILE A 149 10.41 13.75 0.32
N ALA A 150 10.31 12.47 0.69
CA ALA A 150 11.17 11.41 0.16
C ALA A 150 11.03 11.29 -1.36
N THR A 151 9.81 11.44 -1.88
CA THR A 151 9.55 11.39 -3.31
C THR A 151 10.13 12.61 -4.05
N LEU A 152 10.13 13.81 -3.44
CA LEU A 152 10.86 14.95 -4.01
C LEU A 152 12.36 14.65 -4.13
N GLY A 153 12.94 13.99 -3.13
CA GLY A 153 14.32 13.50 -3.19
C GLY A 153 14.57 12.54 -4.37
N LYS A 154 13.60 11.67 -4.69
CA LYS A 154 13.66 10.80 -5.89
C LYS A 154 13.62 11.62 -7.18
N VAL A 155 12.77 12.65 -7.27
CA VAL A 155 12.75 13.56 -8.43
C VAL A 155 14.10 14.26 -8.57
N ALA A 156 14.67 14.78 -7.48
CA ALA A 156 15.97 15.45 -7.47
C ALA A 156 17.10 14.51 -7.91
N GLY A 157 17.14 13.30 -7.36
CA GLY A 157 18.13 12.28 -7.70
C GLY A 157 18.02 11.78 -9.15
N ALA A 158 16.81 11.67 -9.68
CA ALA A 158 16.60 11.35 -11.10
C ALA A 158 17.08 12.49 -11.99
N ARG A 159 16.77 13.75 -11.63
CA ARG A 159 17.25 14.93 -12.37
C ARG A 159 18.78 14.99 -12.41
N ALA A 160 19.45 14.75 -11.28
CA ALA A 160 20.92 14.82 -11.20
C ALA A 160 21.62 13.80 -12.10
N ARG A 161 20.96 12.68 -12.42
CA ARG A 161 21.44 11.62 -13.31
C ARG A 161 20.95 11.75 -14.76
N ASP A 162 20.27 12.85 -15.09
CA ASP A 162 19.60 13.05 -16.38
C ASP A 162 18.60 11.91 -16.74
N ASP A 163 17.98 11.32 -15.72
CA ASP A 163 17.02 10.23 -15.85
C ASP A 163 15.61 10.77 -16.10
N HIS A 164 15.30 11.01 -17.37
CA HIS A 164 14.03 11.61 -17.78
C HIS A 164 12.80 10.80 -17.36
N LEU A 165 12.88 9.46 -17.40
CA LEU A 165 11.77 8.58 -17.01
C LEU A 165 11.59 8.57 -15.49
N GLY A 166 12.69 8.51 -14.74
CA GLY A 166 12.68 8.60 -13.29
C GLY A 166 12.05 9.89 -12.78
N VAL A 167 12.35 11.04 -13.41
CA VAL A 167 11.72 12.32 -13.06
C VAL A 167 10.21 12.28 -13.29
N ARG A 168 9.76 11.74 -14.42
CA ARG A 168 8.32 11.66 -14.74
C ARG A 168 7.56 10.76 -13.78
N LEU A 169 8.11 9.58 -13.48
CA LEU A 169 7.49 8.62 -12.58
C LEU A 169 7.40 9.19 -11.16
N ALA A 170 8.53 9.67 -10.62
CA ALA A 170 8.56 10.22 -9.26
C ALA A 170 7.71 11.50 -9.13
N ALA A 171 7.66 12.37 -10.15
CA ALA A 171 6.78 13.54 -10.13
C ALA A 171 5.30 13.15 -10.10
N ALA A 172 4.90 12.12 -10.86
CA ALA A 172 3.52 11.63 -10.86
C ALA A 172 3.12 11.05 -9.50
N ASP A 173 4.02 10.30 -8.85
CA ASP A 173 3.79 9.75 -7.51
C ASP A 173 3.71 10.85 -6.45
N LEU A 174 4.61 11.84 -6.52
CA LEU A 174 4.59 13.02 -5.66
C LEU A 174 3.25 13.76 -5.75
N ALA A 175 2.77 14.02 -6.96
CA ALA A 175 1.49 14.69 -7.16
C ALA A 175 0.30 13.89 -6.62
N ARG A 176 0.36 12.55 -6.63
CA ARG A 176 -0.69 11.71 -6.02
C ARG A 176 -0.70 11.79 -4.49
N LEU A 177 0.43 12.09 -3.87
CA LEU A 177 0.57 12.23 -2.42
C LEU A 177 0.08 13.59 -1.91
N CYS A 178 0.19 14.65 -2.71
CA CYS A 178 -0.16 16.02 -2.30
C CYS A 178 -1.53 16.15 -1.59
N PRO A 179 -2.64 15.57 -2.11
CA PRO A 179 -3.95 15.74 -1.48
C PRO A 179 -4.06 15.07 -0.12
N SER A 180 -3.36 13.94 0.11
CA SER A 180 -3.34 13.26 1.42
C SER A 180 -2.76 14.14 2.53
N VAL A 181 -1.80 15.01 2.19
CA VAL A 181 -1.16 15.94 3.13
C VAL A 181 -1.98 17.21 3.27
N LEU A 182 -2.37 17.83 2.14
CA LEU A 182 -3.14 19.08 2.13
C LEU A 182 -4.57 18.92 2.70
N ARG A 183 -5.09 17.69 2.86
CA ARG A 183 -6.38 17.47 3.51
C ARG A 183 -6.45 18.02 4.93
N LEU A 184 -5.33 18.10 5.65
CA LEU A 184 -5.28 18.69 6.99
C LEU A 184 -5.78 20.14 6.97
N ALA A 185 -5.37 20.88 5.94
CA ALA A 185 -5.83 22.25 5.67
C ALA A 185 -7.16 22.34 4.90
N ASN A 186 -7.72 21.20 4.46
CA ASN A 186 -8.96 21.11 3.69
C ASN A 186 -9.93 20.05 4.28
N PRO A 187 -10.30 20.15 5.58
CA PRO A 187 -10.97 19.05 6.30
C PRO A 187 -12.41 18.77 5.83
N SER A 188 -13.03 19.68 5.08
CA SER A 188 -14.40 19.54 4.57
C SER A 188 -14.49 18.75 3.26
N VAL A 189 -13.37 18.50 2.58
CA VAL A 189 -13.37 17.82 1.28
C VAL A 189 -13.76 16.36 1.45
N ARG A 190 -14.79 15.93 0.72
CA ARG A 190 -15.26 14.54 0.65
C ARG A 190 -15.49 14.19 -0.82
N VAL A 191 -15.20 12.96 -1.21
CA VAL A 191 -15.27 12.53 -2.62
C VAL A 191 -16.21 11.36 -2.81
N VAL A 192 -16.95 11.34 -3.92
CA VAL A 192 -18.03 10.36 -4.15
C VAL A 192 -17.74 9.40 -5.30
N SER A 193 -16.70 9.68 -6.09
CA SER A 193 -16.24 8.86 -7.21
C SER A 193 -14.80 9.20 -7.58
N ARG A 194 -14.15 8.32 -8.33
CA ARG A 194 -12.77 8.55 -8.82
C ARG A 194 -12.61 9.84 -9.63
N ARG A 195 -13.59 10.19 -10.47
CA ARG A 195 -13.56 11.43 -11.27
C ARG A 195 -13.70 12.67 -10.40
N TYR A 196 -14.53 12.62 -9.36
CA TYR A 196 -14.66 13.70 -8.38
C TYR A 196 -13.42 13.78 -7.49
N ALA A 197 -12.82 12.66 -7.10
CA ALA A 197 -11.57 12.65 -6.34
C ALA A 197 -10.44 13.32 -7.11
N PHE A 198 -10.29 13.02 -8.40
CA PHE A 198 -9.31 13.70 -9.25
C PHE A 198 -9.58 15.21 -9.36
N ALA A 199 -10.83 15.65 -9.51
CA ALA A 199 -11.15 17.08 -9.53
C ALA A 199 -10.86 17.75 -8.19
N ALA A 200 -11.32 17.16 -7.08
CA ALA A 200 -11.10 17.68 -5.74
C ALA A 200 -9.60 17.77 -5.42
N ALA A 201 -8.83 16.77 -5.83
CA ALA A 201 -7.37 16.77 -5.71
C ALA A 201 -6.69 17.90 -6.49
N LEU A 202 -7.29 18.40 -7.58
CA LEU A 202 -6.74 19.53 -8.36
C LEU A 202 -7.19 20.90 -7.82
N ASP A 203 -8.31 20.94 -7.10
CA ASP A 203 -9.06 22.16 -6.75
C ASP A 203 -9.25 22.32 -5.23
N LEU A 204 -8.25 21.91 -4.44
CA LEU A 204 -8.23 22.15 -2.99
C LEU A 204 -8.24 23.66 -2.71
N SER A 205 -9.08 24.09 -1.77
CA SER A 205 -9.27 25.52 -1.46
C SER A 205 -8.06 26.14 -0.79
N VAL A 206 -7.37 25.38 0.07
CA VAL A 206 -6.09 25.76 0.66
C VAL A 206 -5.00 24.94 -0.01
N ALA A 207 -4.29 25.57 -0.94
CA ALA A 207 -3.26 24.93 -1.74
C ALA A 207 -2.15 25.92 -2.15
N PRO A 208 -0.97 25.44 -2.56
CA PRO A 208 0.11 26.28 -3.10
C PRO A 208 -0.34 27.17 -4.29
N SER A 209 0.36 28.28 -4.50
CA SER A 209 0.16 29.08 -5.72
C SER A 209 0.52 28.26 -6.96
N GLY A 210 -0.34 28.28 -7.99
CA GLY A 210 -0.16 27.48 -9.21
C GLY A 210 -0.40 25.98 -9.05
N TYR A 211 -0.92 25.53 -7.90
CA TYR A 211 -1.09 24.11 -7.55
C TYR A 211 -1.72 23.27 -8.65
N ARG A 212 -2.84 23.72 -9.23
CA ARG A 212 -3.55 22.98 -10.27
C ARG A 212 -2.69 22.69 -11.50
N ASP A 213 -1.96 23.69 -11.99
CA ASP A 213 -1.10 23.52 -13.17
C ASP A 213 0.09 22.62 -12.86
N ASP A 214 0.68 22.76 -11.68
CA ASP A 214 1.80 21.94 -11.25
C ASP A 214 1.39 20.47 -11.05
N MET A 215 0.20 20.22 -10.49
CA MET A 215 -0.41 18.90 -10.38
C MET A 215 -0.64 18.28 -11.77
N LEU A 216 -1.24 19.04 -12.71
CA LEU A 216 -1.50 18.54 -14.07
C LEU A 216 -0.20 18.20 -14.83
N LEU A 217 0.84 19.01 -14.67
CA LEU A 217 2.16 18.74 -15.24
C LEU A 217 2.78 17.47 -14.64
N CYS A 218 2.80 17.36 -13.31
CA CYS A 218 3.42 16.24 -12.60
C CYS A 218 2.68 14.92 -12.84
N LEU A 219 1.33 14.94 -12.90
CA LEU A 219 0.51 13.78 -13.21
C LEU A 219 0.58 13.35 -14.69
N GLY A 220 1.27 14.13 -15.54
CA GLY A 220 1.36 13.87 -16.97
C GLY A 220 0.08 14.18 -17.75
N ALA A 221 -0.89 14.86 -17.13
CA ALA A 221 -2.11 15.32 -17.79
C ALA A 221 -1.87 16.56 -18.67
N ARG A 222 -0.75 17.27 -18.47
CA ARG A 222 -0.20 18.26 -19.39
C ARG A 222 1.21 17.85 -19.85
N PRO A 223 1.57 18.10 -21.12
CA PRO A 223 2.94 17.91 -21.57
C PRO A 223 3.86 18.92 -20.89
N GLY A 224 5.10 18.50 -20.61
CA GLY A 224 6.13 19.33 -20.01
C GLY A 224 7.51 18.71 -20.13
N SER A 225 8.55 19.54 -20.14
CA SER A 225 9.95 19.11 -20.09
C SER A 225 10.33 18.61 -18.69
N THR A 226 11.38 17.82 -18.58
CA THR A 226 11.91 17.34 -17.28
C THR A 226 12.23 18.50 -16.33
N GLY A 227 12.73 19.63 -16.85
CA GLY A 227 12.97 20.83 -16.05
C GLY A 227 11.68 21.48 -15.52
N GLN A 228 10.60 21.50 -16.32
CA GLN A 228 9.29 22.00 -15.89
C GLN A 228 8.66 21.09 -14.83
N LEU A 229 8.74 19.76 -15.02
CA LEU A 229 8.23 18.79 -14.05
C LEU A 229 8.95 18.90 -12.71
N TRP A 230 10.28 19.01 -12.74
CA TRP A 230 11.07 19.29 -11.55
C TRP A 230 10.61 20.55 -10.83
N ALA A 231 10.51 21.67 -11.56
CA ALA A 231 10.16 22.95 -10.96
C ALA A 231 8.74 22.92 -10.36
N ALA A 232 7.81 22.21 -11.00
CA ALA A 232 6.47 21.97 -10.49
C ALA A 232 6.51 21.11 -9.21
N ALA A 233 7.19 19.97 -9.23
CA ALA A 233 7.34 19.10 -8.06
C ALA A 233 7.94 19.83 -6.84
N ALA A 234 8.98 20.64 -7.08
CA ALA A 234 9.58 21.48 -6.05
C ALA A 234 8.56 22.46 -5.46
N ARG A 235 7.84 23.22 -6.31
CA ARG A 235 6.82 24.19 -5.87
C ARG A 235 5.68 23.54 -5.10
N LEU A 236 5.22 22.37 -5.52
CA LEU A 236 4.18 21.62 -4.82
C LEU A 236 4.60 21.33 -3.37
N VAL A 237 5.79 20.77 -3.16
CA VAL A 237 6.25 20.41 -1.81
C VAL A 237 6.59 21.64 -0.97
N THR A 238 7.38 22.58 -1.51
CA THR A 238 7.76 23.78 -0.77
C THR A 238 6.57 24.68 -0.46
N GLY A 239 5.53 24.66 -1.29
CA GLY A 239 4.28 25.37 -1.03
C GLY A 239 3.36 24.65 -0.05
N THR A 240 3.36 23.31 -0.04
CA THR A 240 2.53 22.52 0.88
C THR A 240 3.03 22.60 2.32
N VAL A 241 4.35 22.55 2.54
CA VAL A 241 4.94 22.50 3.90
C VAL A 241 4.48 23.64 4.82
N PRO A 242 4.50 24.92 4.40
CA PRO A 242 3.98 26.02 5.23
C PRO A 242 2.49 25.90 5.56
N LEU A 243 1.67 25.36 4.64
CA LEU A 243 0.22 25.22 4.82
C LEU A 243 -0.16 24.16 5.85
N VAL A 244 0.69 23.14 6.02
CA VAL A 244 0.45 22.06 6.98
C VAL A 244 1.20 22.21 8.29
N ARG A 245 2.06 23.23 8.43
CA ARG A 245 2.80 23.54 9.67
C ARG A 245 1.90 23.72 10.91
N PRO A 246 0.70 24.34 10.82
CA PRO A 246 -0.21 24.42 11.96
C PRO A 246 -0.73 23.07 12.47
N TYR A 247 -0.55 21.99 11.69
CA TYR A 247 -1.03 20.64 11.97
C TYR A 247 0.12 19.68 12.35
N ALA A 248 1.14 20.21 13.03
CA ALA A 248 2.32 19.45 13.40
C ALA A 248 1.98 18.29 14.36
N ASP A 249 0.98 18.45 15.22
CA ASP A 249 0.52 17.40 16.13
C ASP A 249 -0.10 16.22 15.36
N GLU A 250 -0.92 16.50 14.35
CA GLU A 250 -1.50 15.47 13.47
C GLU A 250 -0.43 14.77 12.63
N ILE A 251 0.62 15.50 12.24
CA ILE A 251 1.78 14.92 11.54
C ILE A 251 2.60 14.05 12.50
N ALA A 252 2.80 14.48 13.74
CA ALA A 252 3.54 13.74 14.76
C ALA A 252 2.89 12.39 15.08
N ALA A 253 1.55 12.34 15.10
CA ALA A 253 0.79 11.12 15.37
C ALA A 253 1.05 10.01 14.34
N VAL A 254 1.48 10.36 13.12
CA VAL A 254 1.68 9.42 12.01
C VAL A 254 3.16 9.24 11.66
N ALA A 255 3.88 10.34 11.48
CA ALA A 255 5.26 10.33 11.02
C ALA A 255 6.29 10.45 12.15
N GLY A 256 5.83 10.57 13.40
CA GLY A 256 6.66 10.71 14.58
C GLY A 256 7.09 12.15 14.88
N LEU A 257 7.57 12.35 16.11
CA LEU A 257 7.89 13.68 16.65
C LEU A 257 9.02 14.40 15.89
N ASP A 258 10.05 13.68 15.42
CA ASP A 258 11.20 14.35 14.79
C ASP A 258 10.81 15.08 13.49
N LEU A 259 9.91 14.52 12.68
CA LEU A 259 9.45 15.19 11.47
C LEU A 259 8.59 16.42 11.80
N ALA A 260 7.75 16.32 12.82
CA ALA A 260 6.93 17.43 13.30
C ALA A 260 7.81 18.56 13.89
N ASP A 261 8.81 18.21 14.70
CA ASP A 261 9.79 19.16 15.23
C ASP A 261 10.57 19.82 14.09
N ALA A 262 11.02 19.04 13.09
CA ALA A 262 11.72 19.57 11.92
C ALA A 262 10.85 20.52 11.09
N LEU A 263 9.53 20.27 11.06
CA LEU A 263 8.54 21.15 10.44
C LEU A 263 8.35 22.44 11.24
N LEU A 264 8.44 22.42 12.57
CA LEU A 264 8.29 23.61 13.40
C LEU A 264 9.56 24.46 13.50
N ASP A 265 10.73 23.81 13.63
CA ASP A 265 12.03 24.45 13.86
C ASP A 265 12.75 24.89 12.56
N GLY A 266 12.18 24.58 11.40
CA GLY A 266 12.71 24.97 10.09
C GLY A 266 13.84 24.08 9.55
N ARG A 267 14.19 22.97 10.20
CA ARG A 267 15.08 21.94 9.62
C ARG A 267 14.52 21.41 8.31
N LEU A 268 13.21 21.19 8.23
CA LEU A 268 12.56 20.71 7.01
C LEU A 268 12.68 21.72 5.87
N ASP A 269 12.48 23.02 6.13
CA ASP A 269 12.64 24.07 5.12
C ASP A 269 14.07 24.09 4.56
N ARG A 270 15.07 23.96 5.43
CA ARG A 270 16.49 23.88 5.03
C ARG A 270 16.78 22.64 4.20
N TYR A 271 16.23 21.48 4.57
CA TYR A 271 16.38 20.25 3.79
C TYR A 271 15.76 20.38 2.40
N LEU A 272 14.56 20.95 2.29
CA LEU A 272 13.91 21.19 1.01
C LEU A 272 14.68 22.21 0.15
N ALA A 273 15.27 23.24 0.75
CA ALA A 273 16.16 24.16 0.05
C ALA A 273 17.39 23.43 -0.54
N GLN A 274 17.97 22.46 0.18
CA GLN A 274 19.08 21.66 -0.34
C GLN A 274 18.69 20.84 -1.57
N LEU A 275 17.50 20.22 -1.54
CA LEU A 275 16.99 19.45 -2.69
C LEU A 275 16.66 20.36 -3.88
N THR A 276 16.08 21.53 -3.62
CA THR A 276 15.54 22.39 -4.68
C THR A 276 16.57 23.32 -5.32
N ASN A 277 17.71 23.54 -4.66
CA ASN A 277 18.81 24.34 -5.18
C ASN A 277 19.39 23.73 -6.48
N PRO A 278 19.78 24.59 -7.44
CA PRO A 278 20.38 24.13 -8.68
C PRO A 278 21.70 23.39 -8.39
N VAL A 279 21.76 22.11 -8.74
CA VAL A 279 23.01 21.36 -8.78
C VAL A 279 23.92 22.05 -9.80
N PRO A 280 25.16 22.45 -9.44
CA PRO A 280 26.10 23.00 -10.41
C PRO A 280 26.30 22.01 -11.57
N PRO A 281 26.55 22.50 -12.80
CA PRO A 281 26.73 21.61 -13.94
C PRO A 281 27.79 20.56 -13.60
N PRO A 282 27.61 19.30 -14.03
CA PRO A 282 28.64 18.29 -13.85
C PRO A 282 29.95 18.85 -14.41
N ARG A 283 31.04 18.75 -13.65
CA ARG A 283 32.36 19.13 -14.15
C ARG A 283 32.58 18.41 -15.48
N PRO A 284 33.13 19.10 -16.51
CA PRO A 284 33.44 18.42 -17.76
C PRO A 284 34.31 17.20 -17.45
N PRO A 285 34.09 16.06 -18.12
CA PRO A 285 34.92 14.89 -17.90
C PRO A 285 36.38 15.32 -18.12
N ARG A 286 37.24 15.09 -17.13
CA ARG A 286 38.68 15.25 -17.32
C ARG A 286 39.07 14.35 -18.50
N SER A 287 39.81 14.90 -19.46
CA SER A 287 40.42 14.09 -20.51
C SER A 287 41.15 12.91 -19.85
N PRO A 288 40.92 11.66 -20.29
CA PRO A 288 41.57 10.53 -19.65
C PRO A 288 43.07 10.64 -19.87
N GLU A 289 43.85 10.60 -18.79
CA GLU A 289 45.29 10.39 -18.91
C GLU A 289 45.53 9.03 -19.58
N PRO A 290 46.49 8.92 -20.52
CA PRO A 290 46.79 7.66 -21.18
C PRO A 290 47.31 6.65 -20.14
N GLY A 291 46.46 5.70 -19.77
CA GLY A 291 46.80 4.62 -18.83
C GLY A 291 45.89 4.47 -17.61
N GLN A 292 44.90 5.35 -17.38
CA GLN A 292 43.93 5.13 -16.31
C GLN A 292 42.77 4.21 -16.75
N PRO A 293 42.37 3.23 -15.91
CA PRO A 293 41.20 2.40 -16.20
C PRO A 293 39.95 3.27 -16.26
N ARG A 294 39.13 3.04 -17.28
CA ARG A 294 37.83 3.69 -17.44
C ARG A 294 36.96 3.33 -16.24
N TRP A 295 36.49 4.32 -15.50
CA TRP A 295 35.49 4.13 -14.46
C TRP A 295 34.15 3.90 -15.15
N ASP A 296 33.89 2.65 -15.49
CA ASP A 296 32.57 2.19 -15.86
C ASP A 296 32.32 0.85 -15.17
N SER A 297 31.06 0.62 -14.79
CA SER A 297 30.52 -0.53 -14.05
C SER A 297 30.67 -0.50 -12.51
N SER A 298 29.56 -0.19 -11.84
CA SER A 298 29.19 -0.93 -10.64
C SER A 298 29.22 -2.44 -10.99
N PRO A 299 29.73 -3.34 -10.13
CA PRO A 299 29.93 -4.75 -10.47
C PRO A 299 28.62 -5.55 -10.58
N VAL A 300 27.46 -4.90 -10.47
CA VAL A 300 26.17 -5.53 -10.67
C VAL A 300 26.00 -5.83 -12.17
N PRO A 301 25.91 -7.11 -12.59
CA PRO A 301 25.68 -7.43 -13.98
C PRO A 301 24.33 -6.85 -14.40
N ALA A 302 24.30 -6.05 -15.47
CA ALA A 302 23.04 -5.75 -16.14
C ALA A 302 22.47 -7.07 -16.70
N PRO A 303 21.18 -7.38 -16.50
CA PRO A 303 20.61 -8.61 -17.03
C PRO A 303 20.75 -8.62 -18.56
N ARG A 304 21.29 -9.72 -19.10
CA ARG A 304 21.50 -9.89 -20.54
C ARG A 304 20.14 -9.92 -21.23
N ALA A 305 19.87 -8.93 -22.09
CA ALA A 305 18.67 -8.90 -22.92
C ALA A 305 18.65 -10.15 -23.83
N GLY A 306 17.71 -11.07 -23.57
CA GLY A 306 17.53 -12.28 -24.38
C GLY A 306 16.99 -13.51 -23.66
N GLN A 307 17.05 -13.57 -22.33
CA GLN A 307 16.41 -14.64 -21.55
C GLN A 307 15.19 -14.10 -20.79
N TRP A 308 14.12 -13.84 -21.55
CA TRP A 308 12.79 -13.74 -20.96
C TRP A 308 12.29 -15.16 -20.75
N VAL A 309 12.50 -15.72 -19.57
CA VAL A 309 11.70 -16.87 -19.14
C VAL A 309 10.41 -16.29 -18.58
N THR A 310 9.36 -16.28 -19.40
CA THR A 310 8.00 -16.09 -18.92
C THR A 310 7.63 -17.29 -18.06
N VAL A 311 7.83 -17.14 -16.74
CA VAL A 311 7.32 -18.11 -15.76
C VAL A 311 5.84 -17.81 -15.56
N PRO A 312 4.93 -18.80 -15.72
CA PRO A 312 3.50 -18.57 -15.52
C PRO A 312 3.22 -18.21 -14.07
N VAL A 313 2.43 -17.15 -13.85
CA VAL A 313 1.92 -16.77 -12.54
C VAL A 313 0.75 -17.69 -12.19
N PRO A 314 0.81 -18.49 -11.10
CA PRO A 314 -0.39 -19.07 -10.53
C PRO A 314 -1.18 -17.94 -9.85
N HIS A 315 -2.40 -17.68 -10.34
CA HIS A 315 -3.32 -16.70 -9.79
C HIS A 315 -3.77 -17.06 -8.37
N ALA A 316 -3.57 -16.17 -7.39
CA ALA A 316 -4.45 -15.88 -6.24
C ALA A 316 -3.72 -15.03 -5.17
N PRO A 317 -4.44 -14.19 -4.41
CA PRO A 317 -4.11 -12.77 -4.33
C PRO A 317 -3.57 -12.27 -2.99
N VAL A 318 -3.00 -11.07 -3.11
CA VAL A 318 -2.52 -10.11 -2.11
C VAL A 318 -3.65 -9.64 -1.18
N THR A 319 -3.42 -9.64 0.14
CA THR A 319 -3.67 -8.57 1.14
C THR A 319 -3.34 -9.14 2.55
N GLY A 320 -2.73 -8.45 3.52
CA GLY A 320 -2.64 -7.02 3.81
C GLY A 320 -3.46 -6.72 5.07
N ALA A 321 -2.79 -6.72 6.24
CA ALA A 321 -3.32 -6.42 7.58
C ALA A 321 -3.59 -4.89 7.76
N HIS A 322 -4.36 -4.39 8.74
CA HIS A 322 -3.95 -4.21 10.16
C HIS A 322 -5.09 -3.64 11.05
N ALA A 323 -4.90 -3.68 12.37
CA ALA A 323 -5.60 -2.85 13.37
C ALA A 323 -4.60 -2.38 14.44
N GLU A 324 -4.82 -1.19 15.03
CA GLU A 324 -4.09 -0.60 16.17
C GLU A 324 -4.95 -0.59 17.45
N GLN A 325 -4.46 -1.08 18.60
CA GLN A 325 -3.83 -0.40 19.79
C GLN A 325 -4.86 0.16 20.82
N THR A 326 -4.72 0.08 22.16
CA THR A 326 -3.71 0.73 23.06
C THR A 326 -3.63 0.07 24.51
N PRO A 327 -2.92 0.58 25.57
CA PRO A 327 -1.98 -0.19 26.45
C PRO A 327 -2.27 -0.04 27.99
N PRO A 328 -1.29 -0.07 28.94
CA PRO A 328 -0.24 -1.06 29.27
C PRO A 328 -0.40 -1.67 30.68
N ALA A 329 0.23 -2.81 30.96
CA ALA A 329 0.71 -3.15 32.30
C ALA A 329 1.97 -4.02 32.24
N ALA A 330 2.97 -3.63 33.02
CA ALA A 330 4.30 -4.20 33.06
C ALA A 330 4.32 -5.65 33.60
N GLY A 331 5.13 -6.50 32.96
CA GLY A 331 5.38 -7.89 33.36
C GLY A 331 4.87 -8.88 32.30
N GLY A 332 5.59 -9.07 31.20
CA GLY A 332 5.08 -9.82 30.06
C GLY A 332 5.20 -11.33 30.24
N ALA A 333 4.16 -11.98 30.78
CA ALA A 333 3.87 -13.39 30.57
C ALA A 333 3.93 -13.76 29.07
N ALA A 334 4.20 -15.03 28.75
CA ALA A 334 4.19 -15.56 27.39
C ALA A 334 3.00 -14.99 26.59
N ARG A 335 3.29 -14.27 25.50
CA ARG A 335 2.25 -13.70 24.64
C ARG A 335 1.46 -14.88 24.05
N PRO A 336 0.12 -14.89 24.14
CA PRO A 336 -0.66 -16.00 23.63
C PRO A 336 -0.39 -16.17 22.14
N SER A 337 -0.04 -17.39 21.74
CA SER A 337 0.25 -17.77 20.36
C SER A 337 -0.39 -19.11 20.04
N ALA A 338 -0.84 -19.27 18.81
CA ALA A 338 -1.32 -20.54 18.27
C ALA A 338 -0.22 -21.32 17.53
N LEU A 339 1.06 -21.02 17.78
CA LEU A 339 2.19 -21.80 17.24
C LEU A 339 2.08 -23.26 17.70
N ASP A 340 2.32 -24.19 16.78
CA ASP A 340 2.36 -25.62 17.09
C ASP A 340 3.30 -25.86 18.29
N PRO A 341 2.83 -26.47 19.40
CA PRO A 341 3.66 -26.71 20.59
C PRO A 341 4.95 -27.49 20.29
N ALA A 342 4.95 -28.38 19.30
CA ALA A 342 6.14 -29.13 18.89
C ALA A 342 7.18 -28.23 18.20
N ILE A 343 6.75 -27.18 17.47
CA ILE A 343 7.64 -26.17 16.92
C ILE A 343 8.09 -25.23 18.03
N ALA A 344 7.17 -24.75 18.87
CA ALA A 344 7.47 -23.83 19.97
C ALA A 344 8.49 -24.41 20.97
N ALA A 345 8.41 -25.71 21.25
CA ALA A 345 9.34 -26.41 22.14
C ALA A 345 10.79 -26.48 21.59
N ARG A 346 10.96 -26.29 20.28
CA ARG A 346 12.29 -26.31 19.62
C ARG A 346 12.95 -24.93 19.55
N LEU A 347 12.19 -23.86 19.80
CA LEU A 347 12.71 -22.49 19.77
C LEU A 347 13.44 -22.15 21.06
N ARG A 348 14.67 -21.66 20.94
CA ARG A 348 15.44 -21.08 22.04
C ARG A 348 15.34 -19.57 21.96
N ARG A 349 14.50 -19.00 22.82
CA ARG A 349 14.18 -17.57 22.83
C ARG A 349 15.14 -16.80 23.74
N THR A 350 15.34 -15.52 23.42
CA THR A 350 15.94 -14.55 24.33
C THR A 350 15.04 -14.32 25.56
N PRO A 351 15.54 -13.66 26.63
CA PRO A 351 14.72 -13.30 27.78
C PRO A 351 13.45 -12.48 27.46
N ASP A 352 13.46 -11.75 26.33
CA ASP A 352 12.31 -10.98 25.84
C ASP A 352 11.27 -11.84 25.08
N GLY A 353 11.51 -13.16 24.98
CA GLY A 353 10.67 -14.12 24.27
C GLY A 353 10.86 -14.12 22.76
N LEU A 354 12.02 -13.69 22.25
CA LEU A 354 12.27 -13.51 20.81
C LEU A 354 13.30 -14.50 20.25
N VAL A 355 13.18 -14.82 18.97
CA VAL A 355 14.13 -15.59 18.15
C VAL A 355 14.59 -14.71 16.98
N ALA A 356 15.86 -14.84 16.57
CA ALA A 356 16.36 -14.11 15.41
C ALA A 356 15.78 -14.69 14.12
N ALA A 357 15.48 -13.84 13.14
CA ALA A 357 15.06 -14.27 11.80
C ALA A 357 15.99 -13.66 10.76
N VAL A 358 16.84 -14.50 10.17
CA VAL A 358 17.67 -14.17 9.02
C VAL A 358 16.83 -14.39 7.76
N VAL A 359 16.64 -13.35 6.98
CA VAL A 359 15.75 -13.37 5.83
C VAL A 359 16.58 -13.35 4.57
N ARG A 360 16.37 -14.33 3.68
CA ARG A 360 17.07 -14.41 2.40
C ARG A 360 16.13 -14.52 1.23
N GLN A 361 16.58 -14.08 0.07
CA GLN A 361 15.89 -14.34 -1.18
C GLN A 361 15.96 -15.84 -1.49
N HIS A 362 14.81 -16.44 -1.82
CA HIS A 362 14.66 -17.89 -1.92
C HIS A 362 15.42 -18.52 -3.11
N ASP A 363 15.57 -17.80 -4.23
CA ASP A 363 16.19 -18.30 -5.45
C ASP A 363 17.70 -17.98 -5.53
N THR A 364 18.10 -16.76 -5.15
CA THR A 364 19.52 -16.34 -5.19
C THR A 364 20.29 -16.69 -3.91
N GLY A 365 19.59 -16.90 -2.79
CA GLY A 365 20.20 -17.04 -1.47
C GLY A 365 20.70 -15.73 -0.85
N GLU A 366 20.55 -14.57 -1.52
CA GLU A 366 20.98 -13.26 -1.03
C GLU A 366 20.34 -12.94 0.33
N VAL A 367 21.16 -12.62 1.34
CA VAL A 367 20.65 -12.19 2.65
C VAL A 367 20.09 -10.77 2.54
N LEU A 368 18.83 -10.61 2.91
CA LEU A 368 18.06 -9.39 2.71
C LEU A 368 17.97 -8.55 3.96
N MET A 369 17.73 -9.17 5.11
CA MET A 369 17.59 -8.47 6.39
C MET A 369 17.65 -9.45 7.56
N VAL A 370 17.82 -8.89 8.76
CA VAL A 370 17.58 -9.59 10.02
C VAL A 370 16.43 -8.89 10.75
N ALA A 371 15.57 -9.68 11.37
CA ALA A 371 14.48 -9.22 12.22
C ALA A 371 14.29 -10.16 13.42
N TRP A 372 13.31 -9.86 14.26
CA TRP A 372 12.96 -10.66 15.44
C TRP A 372 11.56 -11.22 15.29
N MET A 373 11.34 -12.44 15.76
CA MET A 373 10.03 -13.07 15.86
C MET A 373 9.84 -13.57 17.29
N ASP A 374 8.61 -13.55 17.80
CA ASP A 374 8.19 -14.45 18.89
C ASP A 374 7.35 -15.59 18.29
N ASP A 375 6.70 -16.37 19.14
CA ASP A 375 5.87 -17.50 18.72
C ASP A 375 4.73 -17.06 17.80
N GLU A 376 4.14 -15.91 18.08
CA GLU A 376 3.01 -15.38 17.32
C GLU A 376 3.45 -14.84 15.96
N ALA A 377 4.57 -14.12 15.90
CA ALA A 377 5.16 -13.66 14.65
C ALA A 377 5.57 -14.85 13.76
N LEU A 378 6.14 -15.91 14.36
CA LEU A 378 6.46 -17.14 13.64
C LEU A 378 5.19 -17.88 13.19
N HIS A 379 4.19 -18.02 14.07
CA HIS A 379 2.91 -18.63 13.73
C HIS A 379 2.27 -17.94 12.53
N ARG A 380 2.17 -16.60 12.56
CA ARG A 380 1.67 -15.80 11.43
C ARG A 380 2.50 -15.99 10.18
N THR A 381 3.83 -16.00 10.30
CA THR A 381 4.74 -16.24 9.17
C THR A 381 4.48 -17.59 8.51
N LEU A 382 4.35 -18.66 9.30
CA LEU A 382 4.14 -20.02 8.79
C LEU A 382 2.73 -20.23 8.22
N THR A 383 1.72 -19.59 8.79
CA THR A 383 0.31 -19.81 8.41
C THR A 383 -0.19 -18.88 7.31
N THR A 384 0.30 -17.64 7.25
CA THR A 384 -0.13 -16.66 6.24
C THR A 384 0.73 -16.67 4.97
N GLY A 385 1.93 -17.26 5.04
CA GLY A 385 2.92 -17.15 3.97
C GLY A 385 3.47 -15.73 3.79
N ARG A 386 3.21 -14.82 4.74
CA ARG A 386 3.69 -13.44 4.78
C ARG A 386 4.65 -13.27 5.93
N ALA A 387 5.84 -12.73 5.66
CA ALA A 387 6.83 -12.56 6.71
C ALA A 387 6.37 -11.51 7.74
N THR A 388 6.13 -11.96 8.97
CA THR A 388 5.65 -11.15 10.09
C THR A 388 6.72 -11.13 11.17
N TYR A 389 7.01 -9.95 11.72
CA TYR A 389 8.09 -9.75 12.66
C TYR A 389 7.61 -8.97 13.89
N TRP A 390 8.35 -9.04 14.99
CA TRP A 390 8.12 -8.33 16.23
C TRP A 390 9.06 -7.14 16.42
N SER A 391 8.50 -5.97 16.75
CA SER A 391 9.24 -4.72 16.92
C SER A 391 9.66 -4.55 18.34
N ARG A 392 10.97 -4.68 18.56
CA ARG A 392 11.56 -4.41 19.87
C ARG A 392 11.38 -2.95 20.28
N SER A 393 11.41 -2.01 19.33
CA SER A 393 11.23 -0.59 19.61
C SER A 393 9.77 -0.16 19.69
N ARG A 394 8.90 -0.72 18.83
CA ARG A 394 7.46 -0.35 18.77
C ARG A 394 6.57 -1.23 19.64
N GLY A 395 7.08 -2.38 20.11
CA GLY A 395 6.30 -3.33 20.90
C GLY A 395 5.10 -3.91 20.14
N GLU A 396 5.21 -4.06 18.83
CA GLU A 396 4.11 -4.50 17.96
C GLU A 396 4.56 -5.42 16.83
N TYR A 397 3.61 -6.15 16.25
CA TYR A 397 3.82 -6.96 15.06
C TYR A 397 3.74 -6.12 13.79
N TRP A 398 4.63 -6.36 12.83
CA TRP A 398 4.46 -5.82 11.48
C TRP A 398 4.62 -6.91 10.42
N VAL A 399 3.80 -6.83 9.38
CA VAL A 399 3.95 -7.65 8.18
C VAL A 399 4.82 -6.88 7.19
N LYS A 400 5.92 -7.47 6.70
CA LYS A 400 6.84 -6.75 5.81
C LYS A 400 6.15 -6.27 4.54
N GLY A 401 6.25 -4.97 4.33
CA GLY A 401 5.66 -4.27 3.19
C GLY A 401 4.16 -4.02 3.30
N ALA A 402 3.49 -4.30 4.43
CA ALA A 402 2.06 -3.98 4.59
C ALA A 402 1.79 -2.48 4.32
N THR A 403 2.64 -1.61 4.85
CA THR A 403 2.58 -0.17 4.61
C THR A 403 3.28 0.26 3.32
N SER A 404 4.47 -0.29 3.04
CA SER A 404 5.33 0.21 1.95
C SER A 404 5.12 -0.46 0.58
N GLY A 405 4.27 -1.50 0.50
CA GLY A 405 4.12 -2.36 -0.68
C GLY A 405 5.31 -3.28 -0.97
N HIS A 406 6.42 -3.18 -0.22
CA HIS A 406 7.62 -4.01 -0.42
C HIS A 406 7.54 -5.33 0.34
N HIS A 407 6.69 -6.18 -0.19
CA HIS A 407 6.20 -7.40 0.41
C HIS A 407 7.23 -8.56 0.44
N GLN A 408 7.15 -9.43 1.46
CA GLN A 408 7.92 -10.69 1.52
C GLN A 408 6.98 -11.88 1.59
N TYR A 409 7.07 -12.78 0.59
CA TYR A 409 6.31 -14.03 0.55
C TYR A 409 7.18 -15.19 0.99
N VAL A 410 6.82 -15.87 2.05
CA VAL A 410 7.60 -16.97 2.64
C VAL A 410 7.53 -18.19 1.72
N ARG A 411 8.69 -18.74 1.36
CA ARG A 411 8.82 -19.97 0.57
C ARG A 411 9.23 -21.15 1.43
N SER A 412 10.12 -20.92 2.39
CA SER A 412 10.48 -21.92 3.40
C SER A 412 11.03 -21.25 4.65
N VAL A 413 10.92 -21.95 5.78
CA VAL A 413 11.54 -21.56 7.06
C VAL A 413 12.34 -22.75 7.57
N ALA A 414 13.59 -22.50 7.92
CA ALA A 414 14.44 -23.48 8.60
C ALA A 414 14.81 -22.96 9.98
N LEU A 415 14.89 -23.87 10.95
CA LEU A 415 15.44 -23.60 12.28
C LEU A 415 16.92 -24.00 12.26
N ASP A 416 17.78 -23.21 12.88
CA ASP A 416 19.18 -23.59 13.09
C ASP A 416 19.33 -24.73 14.11
N CYS A 417 20.58 -25.14 14.36
CA CYS A 417 20.85 -26.38 15.09
C CYS A 417 20.60 -26.29 16.60
N ASP A 418 20.72 -25.10 17.19
CA ASP A 418 20.48 -24.81 18.61
C ASP A 418 19.16 -24.06 18.88
N GLY A 419 18.45 -23.71 17.82
CA GLY A 419 17.07 -23.24 17.85
C GLY A 419 16.90 -21.76 18.13
N ASP A 420 17.99 -20.97 18.13
CA ASP A 420 17.96 -19.53 18.46
C ASP A 420 17.92 -18.59 17.24
N ALA A 421 18.00 -19.14 16.03
CA ALA A 421 17.72 -18.42 14.80
C ALA A 421 16.88 -19.22 13.78
N LEU A 422 16.10 -18.46 13.01
CA LEU A 422 15.33 -18.91 11.87
C LEU A 422 15.95 -18.39 10.58
N LEU A 423 16.06 -19.25 9.57
CA LEU A 423 16.32 -18.86 8.20
C LEU A 423 15.01 -18.83 7.41
N VAL A 424 14.51 -17.63 7.15
CA VAL A 424 13.29 -17.38 6.39
C VAL A 424 13.64 -17.11 4.93
N SER A 425 13.39 -18.08 4.07
CA SER A 425 13.59 -17.93 2.62
C SER A 425 12.32 -17.32 2.02
N VAL A 426 12.44 -16.12 1.43
CA VAL A 426 11.31 -15.34 0.92
C VAL A 426 11.47 -15.00 -0.56
N ASP A 427 10.35 -14.72 -1.21
CA ASP A 427 10.29 -13.98 -2.46
C ASP A 427 10.01 -12.50 -2.13
N GLN A 428 11.02 -11.65 -2.31
CA GLN A 428 10.95 -10.23 -1.98
C GLN A 428 10.44 -9.42 -3.15
N VAL A 429 9.36 -8.67 -2.92
CA VAL A 429 8.87 -7.61 -3.80
C VAL A 429 9.43 -6.27 -3.35
N GLY A 430 10.04 -5.53 -4.27
CA GLY A 430 10.65 -4.23 -4.00
C GLY A 430 11.79 -4.29 -2.99
N ALA A 431 11.98 -3.23 -2.21
CA ALA A 431 13.10 -3.11 -1.27
C ALA A 431 12.89 -3.90 0.04
N ALA A 432 13.88 -4.68 0.46
CA ALA A 432 13.86 -5.26 1.81
C ALA A 432 14.12 -4.19 2.87
N CYS A 433 14.96 -3.19 2.57
CA CYS A 433 15.26 -2.10 3.49
C CYS A 433 14.21 -0.97 3.39
N HIS A 434 13.91 -0.33 4.53
CA HIS A 434 13.05 0.86 4.57
C HIS A 434 13.69 2.08 3.89
N THR A 435 15.02 2.10 3.73
CA THR A 435 15.74 3.13 2.97
C THR A 435 15.70 2.91 1.44
N GLY A 436 14.99 1.88 0.97
CA GLY A 436 14.83 1.59 -0.46
C GLY A 436 15.88 0.65 -1.06
N HIS A 437 16.87 0.20 -0.27
CA HIS A 437 17.87 -0.79 -0.73
C HIS A 437 17.30 -2.22 -0.80
N ARG A 438 17.82 -3.01 -1.75
CA ARG A 438 17.45 -4.41 -1.97
C ARG A 438 17.69 -5.29 -0.75
N THR A 439 18.79 -5.05 -0.05
CA THR A 439 19.21 -5.67 1.21
C THR A 439 19.49 -4.58 2.25
N CYS A 440 19.34 -4.88 3.54
CA CYS A 440 19.80 -4.05 4.65
C CYS A 440 21.34 -4.09 4.79
N PHE A 441 22.01 -5.08 4.20
CA PHE A 441 23.46 -5.29 4.26
C PHE A 441 24.15 -4.64 3.05
N PHE A 442 23.94 -3.33 2.87
CA PHE A 442 24.50 -2.58 1.72
C PHE A 442 25.78 -1.79 2.05
N THR A 443 26.18 -1.75 3.33
CA THR A 443 27.40 -1.08 3.79
C THR A 443 28.43 -2.13 4.17
N GLU A 444 29.52 -2.20 3.42
CA GLU A 444 30.65 -3.07 3.71
C GLU A 444 31.54 -2.48 4.81
N LEU A 445 32.05 -3.34 5.69
CA LEU A 445 33.01 -2.96 6.72
C LEU A 445 34.41 -3.43 6.30
N PRO A 446 35.47 -2.61 6.51
CA PRO A 446 36.83 -3.04 6.21
C PRO A 446 37.24 -4.19 7.13
N VAL A 447 37.73 -5.27 6.53
CA VAL A 447 38.31 -6.40 7.26
C VAL A 447 39.83 -6.24 7.26
N THR A 448 40.41 -5.96 8.42
CA THR A 448 41.87 -5.95 8.59
C THR A 448 42.31 -7.32 9.08
N VAL A 449 42.92 -8.12 8.20
CA VAL A 449 43.57 -9.35 8.60
C VAL A 449 45.01 -9.02 8.97
N THR A 450 45.33 -8.97 10.27
CA THR A 450 46.72 -8.90 10.73
C THR A 450 47.33 -10.29 10.68
N GLY A 451 48.20 -10.52 9.69
CA GLY A 451 48.85 -11.79 9.39
C GLY A 451 48.26 -12.47 8.16
N GLU A 452 49.07 -12.67 7.12
CA GLU A 452 48.65 -13.46 5.96
C GLU A 452 48.22 -14.88 6.41
N PRO A 453 47.06 -15.37 5.99
CA PRO A 453 46.80 -16.80 6.04
C PRO A 453 47.71 -17.49 5.02
N ALA A 454 48.58 -18.37 5.51
CA ALA A 454 49.42 -19.27 4.72
C ALA A 454 48.60 -20.29 3.93
#